data_AF-A0A932TR22-F1
#
_entry.id   AF-A0A932TR22-F1
#
_cell.length_a   1.000
_cell.length_b   1.000
_cell.length_c   1.000
_cell.angle_alpha   90.00
_cell.angle_beta   90.00
_cell.angle_gamma   90.00
#
_symmetry.space_group_name_H-M   'P 1'
#
loop_
_entity.id
_entity.type
_entity.pdbx_description
1 polymer ?
#
loop_
_entity_poly.entity_id
_entity_poly.type
_entity_poly.pdbx_seq_one_letter_code
_entity_poly.pdbx_strand_id
1 'polypeptide(L)'
;MRTRRQRMWVWAAAALVAAGLPLCGCGGGGDEGVPGGGPGTGIVVVRVTDVAGALLAGATVTVRQQSAVTGSDGIAVLTGVPAGATTVSAALAGYVTGVEPIVVVGGSSFTLSFPLERAGATVTIPTTATTPQPVTDQRADGLNATVFLQPSNFVTTAGQPVQGPVQVSVTTFPITDAGADAIPGLNLGIAPGATAPEPLTTYGAVSISATDAAGNPVDLDLAQTVMIVVPMAANVDPGLPTLGVWLLDPNTGFNTEVGTATRDASVTPVVYRAQLTGLRSRGRPPLPFQYSWVTFRLAKRTRPTAHWQ
;
A
#
# COMPACT_ATOMS: atom_id res chain seq x y z
N MET A 1 0.76 22.95 -4.70
CA MET A 1 0.56 21.55 -4.27
C MET A 1 0.36 20.69 -5.50
N ARG A 2 1.21 19.68 -5.73
CA ARG A 2 0.99 18.74 -6.84
C ARG A 2 0.09 17.61 -6.33
N THR A 3 -1.08 17.42 -6.94
CA THR A 3 -2.03 16.35 -6.59
C THR A 3 -1.40 14.97 -6.82
N ARG A 4 -1.89 13.90 -6.17
CA ARG A 4 -1.39 12.52 -6.39
C ARG A 4 -1.31 12.14 -7.88
N ARG A 5 -2.22 12.67 -8.70
CA ARG A 5 -2.19 12.54 -10.18
C ARG A 5 -0.93 13.11 -10.83
N GLN A 6 -0.39 14.23 -10.34
CA GLN A 6 0.85 14.83 -10.88
C GLN A 6 2.13 14.09 -10.45
N ARG A 7 2.08 13.28 -9.38
CA ARG A 7 3.19 12.41 -8.97
C ARG A 7 3.28 11.13 -9.79
N MET A 8 2.15 10.66 -10.31
CA MET A 8 2.07 9.55 -11.27
C MET A 8 2.92 9.83 -12.53
N TRP A 9 2.97 11.10 -12.96
CA TRP A 9 3.78 11.55 -14.11
C TRP A 9 5.28 11.63 -13.84
N VAL A 10 5.70 11.98 -12.61
CA VAL A 10 7.13 12.06 -12.27
C VAL A 10 7.78 10.66 -12.25
N TRP A 11 7.03 9.63 -11.82
CA TRP A 11 7.48 8.24 -11.90
C TRP A 11 7.50 7.69 -13.33
N ALA A 12 6.55 8.06 -14.18
CA ALA A 12 6.59 7.70 -15.60
C ALA A 12 7.81 8.30 -16.33
N ALA A 13 8.19 9.54 -15.99
CA ALA A 13 9.38 10.17 -16.54
C ALA A 13 10.69 9.55 -16.01
N ALA A 14 10.76 9.17 -14.74
CA ALA A 14 11.95 8.54 -14.15
C ALA A 14 12.21 7.12 -14.69
N ALA A 15 11.16 6.37 -15.07
CA ALA A 15 11.30 5.05 -15.69
C ALA A 15 11.83 5.10 -17.14
N LEU A 16 11.65 6.23 -17.84
CA LEU A 16 12.05 6.41 -19.24
C LEU A 16 13.51 6.82 -19.43
N VAL A 17 14.22 7.24 -18.37
CA VAL A 17 15.63 7.67 -18.47
C VAL A 17 16.62 6.51 -18.33
N ALA A 18 16.17 5.29 -17.96
CA ALA A 18 17.06 4.14 -17.73
C ALA A 18 17.29 3.23 -18.95
N ALA A 19 16.72 3.52 -20.13
CA ALA A 19 16.68 2.57 -21.25
C ALA A 19 17.15 3.13 -22.60
N GLY A 20 18.22 3.92 -22.63
CA GLY A 20 18.80 4.31 -23.92
C GLY A 20 20.19 4.92 -23.80
N LEU A 21 21.23 4.10 -23.96
CA LEU A 21 22.53 4.50 -24.50
C LEU A 21 23.40 3.26 -24.80
N PRO A 22 23.75 3.00 -26.07
CA PRO A 22 25.07 2.52 -26.42
C PRO A 22 25.95 3.69 -26.88
N LEU A 23 27.18 3.68 -26.37
CA LEU A 23 28.36 4.41 -26.85
C LEU A 23 28.49 4.22 -28.38
N CYS A 24 28.98 5.13 -29.22
CA CYS A 24 30.18 5.96 -29.17
C CYS A 24 30.06 7.07 -30.24
N GLY A 25 30.56 8.28 -29.97
CA GLY A 25 30.71 9.34 -30.99
C GLY A 25 31.36 10.57 -30.41
N CYS A 26 32.68 10.69 -30.57
CA CYS A 26 33.55 11.73 -30.01
C CYS A 26 33.29 13.11 -30.64
N GLY A 27 33.19 14.18 -29.84
CA GLY A 27 33.28 15.56 -30.35
C GLY A 27 32.75 16.66 -29.42
N GLY A 28 33.64 17.28 -28.64
CA GLY A 28 33.70 18.74 -28.42
C GLY A 28 32.68 19.43 -27.49
N GLY A 29 33.11 19.66 -26.24
CA GLY A 29 32.98 20.92 -25.49
C GLY A 29 31.63 21.66 -25.46
N GLY A 30 30.86 21.43 -24.38
CA GLY A 30 29.74 22.27 -23.96
C GLY A 30 29.24 21.79 -22.61
N ASP A 31 29.50 22.56 -21.55
CA ASP A 31 29.16 22.26 -20.16
C ASP A 31 27.65 22.46 -19.93
N GLU A 32 26.83 21.58 -20.52
CA GLU A 32 25.41 21.51 -20.23
C GLU A 32 25.19 20.52 -19.09
N GLY A 33 24.97 21.06 -17.89
CA GLY A 33 24.66 20.30 -16.69
C GLY A 33 23.44 19.40 -16.91
N VAL A 34 23.69 18.14 -17.22
CA VAL A 34 22.72 17.06 -17.09
C VAL A 34 22.24 17.07 -15.63
N PRO A 35 20.93 17.18 -15.32
CA PRO A 35 20.42 17.01 -13.98
C PRO A 35 20.49 15.52 -13.60
N GLY A 36 21.70 15.00 -13.46
CA GLY A 36 21.98 13.74 -12.81
C GLY A 36 21.77 13.93 -11.31
N GLY A 37 20.97 13.08 -10.69
CA GLY A 37 20.84 13.03 -9.23
C GLY A 37 22.21 12.78 -8.59
N GLY A 38 22.89 13.85 -8.19
CA GLY A 38 24.19 13.78 -7.56
C GLY A 38 24.11 13.12 -6.17
N PRO A 39 25.25 12.64 -5.64
CA PRO A 39 25.35 12.25 -4.24
C PRO A 39 25.02 13.47 -3.38
N GLY A 40 23.89 13.42 -2.69
CA GLY A 40 23.40 14.52 -1.88
C GLY A 40 22.22 14.08 -1.04
N THR A 41 21.88 14.90 -0.06
CA THR A 41 20.72 14.69 0.80
C THR A 41 19.60 15.68 0.46
N GLY A 42 18.36 15.24 0.59
CA GLY A 42 17.18 16.08 0.50
C GLY A 42 16.49 16.29 1.85
N ILE A 43 15.40 17.03 1.82
CA ILE A 43 14.48 17.24 2.93
C ILE A 43 13.13 16.60 2.58
N VAL A 44 12.56 15.83 3.51
CA VAL A 44 11.22 15.24 3.38
C VAL A 44 10.35 15.81 4.50
N VAL A 45 9.34 16.58 4.11
CA VAL A 45 8.31 17.13 4.99
C VAL A 45 7.07 16.29 4.83
N VAL A 46 6.55 15.74 5.93
CA VAL A 46 5.38 14.87 5.92
C VAL A 46 4.30 15.48 6.79
N ARG A 47 3.12 15.67 6.21
CA ARG A 47 1.89 16.02 6.93
C ARG A 47 1.04 14.77 7.08
N VAL A 48 0.67 14.43 8.31
CA VAL A 48 -0.19 13.29 8.62
C VAL A 48 -1.54 13.79 9.12
N THR A 49 -2.61 13.32 8.50
CA THR A 49 -3.99 13.59 8.90
C THR A 49 -4.78 12.29 9.00
N ASP A 50 -5.97 12.32 9.59
CA ASP A 50 -6.96 11.27 9.32
C ASP A 50 -7.70 11.56 8.00
N VAL A 51 -8.57 10.63 7.59
CA VAL A 51 -9.42 10.78 6.41
C VAL A 51 -10.46 11.90 6.52
N ALA A 52 -10.80 12.33 7.73
CA ALA A 52 -11.66 13.49 7.97
C ALA A 52 -10.89 14.82 7.89
N GLY A 53 -9.55 14.77 7.78
CA GLY A 53 -8.66 15.92 7.68
C GLY A 53 -8.12 16.44 9.00
N ALA A 54 -8.41 15.78 10.13
CA ALA A 54 -7.85 16.15 11.43
C ALA A 54 -6.34 15.87 11.46
N LEU A 55 -5.57 16.80 12.05
CA LEU A 55 -4.12 16.67 12.17
C LEU A 55 -3.76 15.59 13.17
N LEU A 56 -2.84 14.68 12.80
CA LEU A 56 -2.43 13.58 13.67
C LEU A 56 -1.05 13.84 14.27
N ALA A 57 -1.01 14.16 15.56
CA ALA A 57 0.21 14.27 16.36
C ALA A 57 0.67 12.89 16.85
N GLY A 58 1.97 12.71 17.05
CA GLY A 58 2.55 11.46 17.56
C GLY A 58 2.70 10.34 16.53
N ALA A 59 2.39 10.60 15.25
CA ALA A 59 2.62 9.63 14.18
C ALA A 59 4.12 9.53 13.89
N THR A 60 4.64 8.31 13.78
CA THR A 60 6.03 8.05 13.40
C THR A 60 6.13 8.00 11.89
N VAL A 61 6.94 8.89 11.33
CA VAL A 61 7.26 8.95 9.91
C VAL A 61 8.66 8.40 9.71
N THR A 62 8.79 7.41 8.82
CA THR A 62 10.05 6.72 8.57
C THR A 62 10.43 6.79 7.10
N VAL A 63 11.70 7.09 6.84
CA VAL A 63 12.32 7.03 5.52
C VAL A 63 13.68 6.34 5.64
N ARG A 64 13.83 5.18 5.02
CA ARG A 64 15.01 4.31 5.19
C ARG A 64 15.27 4.00 6.68
N GLN A 65 16.38 4.50 7.24
CA GLN A 65 16.77 4.32 8.64
C GLN A 65 16.51 5.56 9.50
N GLN A 66 15.91 6.62 8.92
CA GLN A 66 15.60 7.84 9.63
C GLN A 66 14.13 7.87 10.02
N SER A 67 13.83 8.37 11.21
CA SER A 67 12.47 8.55 11.71
C SER A 67 12.29 9.92 12.35
N ALA A 68 11.09 10.47 12.22
CA ALA A 68 10.63 11.66 12.93
C ALA A 68 9.20 11.45 13.43
N VAL A 69 8.79 12.17 14.47
CA VAL A 69 7.44 12.10 15.03
C VAL A 69 6.69 13.39 14.71
N THR A 70 5.42 13.30 14.34
CA THR A 70 4.61 14.48 14.02
C THR A 70 4.29 15.31 15.26
N GLY A 71 4.39 16.64 15.12
CA GLY A 71 3.97 17.60 16.14
C GLY A 71 2.45 17.78 16.21
N SER A 72 1.99 18.75 17.01
CA SER A 72 0.57 19.12 17.13
C SER A 72 -0.04 19.66 15.84
N ASP A 73 0.80 20.12 14.91
CA ASP A 73 0.43 20.54 13.56
C ASP A 73 0.31 19.36 12.57
N GLY A 74 0.56 18.12 13.03
CA GLY A 74 0.58 16.92 12.22
C GLY A 74 1.78 16.85 11.27
N ILE A 75 2.82 17.67 11.47
CA ILE A 75 3.98 17.73 10.57
C ILE A 75 5.19 17.04 11.21
N ALA A 76 5.91 16.26 10.40
CA ALA A 76 7.23 15.73 10.69
C ALA A 76 8.21 16.16 9.58
N VAL A 77 9.44 16.50 9.95
CA VAL A 77 10.49 16.91 9.01
C VAL A 77 11.69 16.00 9.16
N LEU A 78 12.09 15.34 8.07
CA LEU A 78 13.31 14.55 7.97
C LEU A 78 14.30 15.29 7.08
N THR A 79 15.45 15.65 7.64
CA THR A 79 16.56 16.27 6.91
C THR A 79 17.67 15.25 6.68
N GLY A 80 18.51 15.47 5.66
CA GLY A 80 19.63 14.57 5.42
C GLY A 80 19.23 13.26 4.75
N VAL A 81 18.04 13.19 4.13
CA VAL A 81 17.56 11.97 3.48
C VAL A 81 18.38 11.71 2.23
N PRO A 82 19.11 10.58 2.12
CA PRO A 82 19.95 10.34 0.96
C PRO A 82 19.14 10.30 -0.34
N ALA A 83 19.69 10.87 -1.41
CA ALA A 83 19.07 10.84 -2.72
C ALA A 83 18.82 9.40 -3.22
N GLY A 84 17.86 9.27 -4.12
CA GLY A 84 17.44 8.02 -4.76
C GLY A 84 16.00 7.61 -4.46
N ALA A 85 15.56 6.56 -5.15
CA ALA A 85 14.25 5.96 -4.93
C ALA A 85 14.17 5.32 -3.53
N THR A 86 13.07 5.56 -2.83
CA THR A 86 12.80 4.98 -1.51
C THR A 86 11.30 5.05 -1.21
N THR A 87 10.87 4.54 -0.07
CA THR A 87 9.51 4.70 0.46
C THR A 87 9.52 5.51 1.73
N VAL A 88 8.42 6.23 1.95
CA VAL A 88 8.10 6.91 3.19
C VAL A 88 6.90 6.23 3.79
N SER A 89 6.98 5.87 5.07
CA SER A 89 5.85 5.35 5.82
C SER A 89 5.44 6.31 6.93
N ALA A 90 4.15 6.31 7.24
CA ALA A 90 3.58 7.03 8.37
C ALA A 90 2.70 6.07 9.17
N ALA A 91 3.03 5.87 10.45
CA ALA A 91 2.36 4.93 11.33
C ALA A 91 1.90 5.62 12.62
N LEU A 92 0.69 5.30 13.07
CA LEU A 92 0.13 5.74 14.34
C LEU A 92 -0.74 4.62 14.89
N ALA A 93 -0.66 4.35 16.20
CA ALA A 93 -1.50 3.34 16.84
C ALA A 93 -2.99 3.63 16.61
N GLY A 94 -3.76 2.61 16.24
CA GLY A 94 -5.18 2.75 15.89
C GLY A 94 -5.44 3.23 14.45
N TYR A 95 -4.40 3.39 13.62
CA TYR A 95 -4.53 3.74 12.21
C TYR A 95 -3.83 2.71 11.32
N VAL A 96 -4.32 2.58 10.07
CA VAL A 96 -3.61 1.82 9.05
C VAL A 96 -2.37 2.61 8.63
N THR A 97 -1.23 1.91 8.54
CA THR A 97 0.04 2.53 8.14
C THR A 97 -0.05 3.00 6.68
N GLY A 98 0.30 4.26 6.45
CA GLY A 98 0.44 4.80 5.10
C GLY A 98 1.84 4.52 4.55
N VAL A 99 1.94 4.25 3.24
CA VAL A 99 3.21 4.09 2.52
C VAL A 99 3.14 4.82 1.19
N GLU A 100 4.15 5.61 0.86
CA GLU A 100 4.31 6.23 -0.45
C GLU A 100 5.75 6.12 -0.96
N PRO A 101 5.99 5.68 -2.21
CA PRO A 101 7.28 5.76 -2.86
C PRO A 101 7.61 7.19 -3.30
N ILE A 102 8.87 7.57 -3.14
CA ILE A 102 9.43 8.88 -3.50
C ILE A 102 10.79 8.70 -4.17
N VAL A 103 11.16 9.62 -5.05
CA VAL A 103 12.54 9.80 -5.52
C VAL A 103 13.11 11.06 -4.89
N VAL A 104 14.02 10.90 -3.94
CA VAL A 104 14.68 12.04 -3.29
C VAL A 104 15.78 12.55 -4.21
N VAL A 105 15.75 13.84 -4.52
CA VAL A 105 16.81 14.54 -5.25
C VAL A 105 17.60 15.39 -4.27
N GLY A 106 18.94 15.32 -4.33
CA GLY A 106 19.82 16.09 -3.46
C GLY A 106 19.53 17.59 -3.53
N GLY A 107 19.59 18.29 -2.39
CA GLY A 107 19.31 19.73 -2.30
C GLY A 107 17.84 20.13 -2.47
N SER A 108 16.94 19.18 -2.72
CA SER A 108 15.51 19.44 -2.88
C SER A 108 14.71 19.18 -1.59
N SER A 109 13.56 19.85 -1.48
CA SER A 109 12.57 19.61 -0.43
C SER A 109 11.31 19.00 -1.03
N PHE A 110 10.80 17.94 -0.39
CA PHE A 110 9.63 17.21 -0.82
C PHE A 110 8.57 17.24 0.27
N THR A 111 7.35 17.64 -0.08
CA THR A 111 6.21 17.60 0.83
C THR A 111 5.30 16.44 0.47
N LEU A 112 5.04 15.56 1.43
CA LEU A 112 4.09 14.44 1.37
C LEU A 112 2.90 14.68 2.30
N SER A 113 1.75 14.14 1.95
CA SER A 113 0.56 14.15 2.79
C SER A 113 0.02 12.74 2.91
N PHE A 114 -0.15 12.27 4.13
CA PHE A 114 -0.65 10.94 4.47
C PHE A 114 -1.97 11.10 5.24
N PRO A 115 -3.13 11.05 4.54
CA PRO A 115 -4.37 10.75 5.21
C PRO A 115 -4.33 9.28 5.64
N LEU A 116 -4.52 9.02 6.94
CA LEU A 116 -4.54 7.67 7.51
C LEU A 116 -5.99 7.28 7.80
N GLU A 117 -6.34 6.07 7.42
CA GLU A 117 -7.62 5.44 7.77
C GLU A 117 -7.53 4.85 9.19
N ARG A 118 -8.62 4.94 9.97
CA ARG A 118 -8.63 4.28 11.28
C ARG A 118 -8.61 2.77 11.09
N ALA A 119 -7.81 2.08 11.89
CA ALA A 119 -7.83 0.63 11.91
C ALA A 119 -9.19 0.14 12.43
N GLY A 120 -9.72 -0.90 11.81
CA GLY A 120 -10.91 -1.59 12.24
C GLY A 120 -10.75 -2.23 13.63
N ALA A 121 -11.86 -2.73 14.17
CA ALA A 121 -11.85 -3.40 15.46
C ALA A 121 -10.98 -4.68 15.41
N THR A 122 -10.26 -4.94 16.50
CA THR A 122 -9.45 -6.15 16.64
C THR A 122 -10.32 -7.32 17.08
N VAL A 123 -10.23 -8.43 16.35
CA VAL A 123 -10.88 -9.71 16.63
C VAL A 123 -9.82 -10.74 16.99
N THR A 124 -10.09 -11.57 17.99
CA THR A 124 -9.19 -12.67 18.36
C THR A 124 -9.59 -13.95 17.62
N ILE A 125 -8.64 -14.52 16.87
CA ILE A 125 -8.74 -15.85 16.28
C ILE A 125 -8.15 -16.85 17.29
N PRO A 126 -8.97 -17.74 17.88
CA PRO A 126 -8.48 -18.69 18.88
C PRO A 126 -7.65 -19.79 18.21
N THR A 127 -6.61 -20.28 18.89
CA THR A 127 -5.75 -21.38 18.40
C THR A 127 -6.52 -22.67 18.09
N THR A 128 -7.68 -22.85 18.70
CA THR A 128 -8.55 -24.02 18.54
C THR A 128 -9.49 -23.94 17.34
N ALA A 129 -9.54 -22.81 16.62
CA ALA A 129 -10.39 -22.69 15.45
C ALA A 129 -9.89 -23.62 14.33
N THR A 130 -10.70 -24.61 13.99
CA THR A 130 -10.43 -25.58 12.91
C THR A 130 -11.09 -25.20 11.58
N THR A 131 -11.93 -24.16 11.59
CA THR A 131 -12.60 -23.62 10.42
C THR A 131 -12.37 -22.10 10.31
N PRO A 132 -12.36 -21.54 9.09
CA PRO A 132 -12.20 -20.10 8.89
C PRO A 132 -13.29 -19.29 9.60
N GLN A 133 -12.88 -18.38 10.47
CA GLN A 133 -13.73 -17.45 11.19
C GLN A 133 -13.87 -16.14 10.41
N PRO A 134 -15.07 -15.54 10.33
CA PRO A 134 -15.23 -14.24 9.70
C PRO A 134 -14.66 -13.13 10.60
N VAL A 135 -13.79 -12.31 10.01
CA VAL A 135 -13.33 -11.04 10.57
C VAL A 135 -13.88 -9.93 9.68
N THR A 136 -14.81 -9.15 10.22
CA THR A 136 -15.54 -8.12 9.48
C THR A 136 -15.19 -6.75 10.04
N ASP A 137 -14.91 -5.81 9.14
CA ASP A 137 -14.74 -4.40 9.49
C ASP A 137 -16.03 -3.78 10.06
N GLN A 138 -15.95 -2.61 10.70
CA GLN A 138 -17.07 -1.96 11.40
C GLN A 138 -17.25 -0.51 10.99
N ARG A 139 -17.32 -0.23 9.69
CA ARG A 139 -17.66 1.09 9.17
C ARG A 139 -19.13 1.42 9.41
N ALA A 140 -19.37 2.71 9.63
CA ALA A 140 -20.69 3.27 9.86
C ALA A 140 -21.60 3.23 8.62
N ASP A 141 -21.04 3.14 7.41
CA ASP A 141 -21.80 3.08 6.16
C ASP A 141 -22.22 1.65 5.76
N GLY A 142 -21.86 0.64 6.55
CA GLY A 142 -22.23 -0.76 6.33
C GLY A 142 -21.48 -1.46 5.19
N LEU A 143 -20.57 -0.78 4.49
CA LEU A 143 -19.73 -1.36 3.44
C LEU A 143 -18.50 -2.04 4.03
N ASN A 144 -18.75 -3.08 4.83
CA ASN A 144 -17.75 -3.79 5.61
C ASN A 144 -17.19 -5.00 4.85
N ALA A 145 -15.90 -4.98 4.52
CA ALA A 145 -15.23 -6.16 4.02
C ALA A 145 -15.18 -7.25 5.10
N THR A 146 -15.28 -8.50 4.68
CA THR A 146 -15.14 -9.68 5.54
C THR A 146 -14.03 -10.56 5.03
N VAL A 147 -13.15 -11.00 5.93
CA VAL A 147 -12.06 -11.93 5.65
C VAL A 147 -12.27 -13.18 6.50
N PHE A 148 -12.17 -14.35 5.88
CA PHE A 148 -12.29 -15.62 6.58
C PHE A 148 -10.91 -16.17 6.91
N LEU A 149 -10.59 -16.22 8.22
CA LEU A 149 -9.25 -16.51 8.73
C LEU A 149 -9.29 -17.58 9.82
N GLN A 150 -8.25 -18.40 9.88
CA GLN A 150 -8.02 -19.41 10.92
C GLN A 150 -6.55 -19.40 11.33
N PRO A 151 -6.16 -20.04 12.45
CA PRO A 151 -4.78 -20.00 12.96
C PRO A 151 -3.72 -20.43 11.94
N SER A 152 -4.03 -21.41 11.07
CA SER A 152 -3.09 -21.84 10.03
C SER A 152 -2.83 -20.79 8.97
N ASN A 153 -3.67 -19.75 8.85
CA ASN A 153 -3.41 -18.62 7.95
C ASN A 153 -2.35 -17.66 8.48
N PHE A 154 -1.63 -17.96 9.56
CA PHE A 154 -0.62 -17.06 10.11
C PHE A 154 0.71 -17.73 10.38
N VAL A 155 1.78 -17.01 10.07
CA VAL A 155 3.16 -17.34 10.42
C VAL A 155 3.82 -16.14 11.09
N THR A 156 4.77 -16.40 11.97
CA THR A 156 5.70 -15.39 12.48
C THR A 156 6.49 -14.77 11.34
N THR A 157 7.15 -13.63 11.60
CA THR A 157 8.08 -13.00 10.64
C THR A 157 9.27 -13.88 10.25
N ALA A 158 9.55 -14.94 11.03
CA ALA A 158 10.53 -15.98 10.70
C ALA A 158 9.95 -17.12 9.85
N GLY A 159 8.69 -17.03 9.43
CA GLY A 159 7.97 -18.03 8.65
C GLY A 159 7.52 -19.27 9.44
N GLN A 160 7.60 -19.24 10.78
CA GLN A 160 7.16 -20.35 11.64
C GLN A 160 5.68 -20.24 11.97
N PRO A 161 4.92 -21.34 12.11
CA PRO A 161 3.53 -21.30 12.55
C PRO A 161 3.37 -20.55 13.89
N VAL A 162 2.31 -19.74 14.01
CA VAL A 162 2.04 -18.99 15.25
C VAL A 162 1.51 -19.94 16.33
N GLN A 163 2.14 -19.95 17.49
CA GLN A 163 1.75 -20.76 18.66
C GLN A 163 0.94 -19.91 19.64
N GLY A 164 -0.26 -19.48 19.28
CA GLY A 164 -1.06 -18.61 20.14
C GLY A 164 -2.25 -17.97 19.42
N PRO A 165 -3.20 -17.39 20.17
CA PRO A 165 -4.30 -16.67 19.56
C PRO A 165 -3.74 -15.49 18.77
N VAL A 166 -4.37 -15.22 17.62
CA VAL A 166 -3.96 -14.13 16.72
C VAL A 166 -4.99 -13.01 16.83
N GLN A 167 -4.51 -11.81 17.11
CA GLN A 167 -5.31 -10.59 17.08
C GLN A 167 -5.30 -10.04 15.66
N VAL A 168 -6.46 -9.91 15.04
CA VAL A 168 -6.60 -9.49 13.64
C VAL A 168 -7.48 -8.26 13.56
N SER A 169 -7.07 -7.28 12.77
CA SER A 169 -7.90 -6.15 12.36
C SER A 169 -8.07 -6.16 10.85
N VAL A 170 -9.31 -6.00 10.39
CA VAL A 170 -9.66 -5.80 8.98
C VAL A 170 -10.21 -4.40 8.83
N THR A 171 -9.67 -3.64 7.88
CA THR A 171 -10.07 -2.24 7.62
C THR A 171 -10.40 -2.07 6.15
N THR A 172 -11.60 -1.58 5.86
CA THR A 172 -12.07 -1.30 4.50
C THR A 172 -11.89 0.17 4.20
N PHE A 173 -11.22 0.52 3.12
CA PHE A 173 -11.04 1.94 2.76
C PHE A 173 -12.27 2.50 2.06
N PRO A 174 -12.74 3.71 2.40
CA PRO A 174 -13.81 4.36 1.67
C PRO A 174 -13.33 4.73 0.27
N ILE A 175 -14.13 4.42 -0.75
CA ILE A 175 -13.86 4.87 -2.12
C ILE A 175 -14.54 6.23 -2.34
N THR A 176 -14.14 7.18 -1.49
CA THR A 176 -14.36 8.62 -1.63
C THR A 176 -13.03 9.26 -2.02
N ASP A 177 -13.00 10.55 -2.40
CA ASP A 177 -11.72 11.20 -2.73
C ASP A 177 -10.71 11.11 -1.56
N ALA A 178 -11.16 11.41 -0.34
CA ALA A 178 -10.31 11.33 0.85
C ALA A 178 -9.91 9.90 1.24
N GLY A 179 -10.85 8.94 1.14
CA GLY A 179 -10.57 7.55 1.47
C GLY A 179 -9.68 6.87 0.43
N ALA A 180 -9.82 7.20 -0.85
CA ALA A 180 -8.95 6.72 -1.92
C ALA A 180 -7.52 7.26 -1.77
N ASP A 181 -7.36 8.48 -1.26
CA ASP A 181 -6.06 9.05 -0.91
C ASP A 181 -5.46 8.38 0.33
N ALA A 182 -6.25 7.81 1.23
CA ALA A 182 -5.74 7.06 2.37
C ALA A 182 -5.29 5.64 2.02
N ILE A 183 -5.64 5.12 0.84
CA ILE A 183 -5.16 3.80 0.41
C ILE A 183 -3.63 3.86 0.19
N PRO A 184 -2.84 3.05 0.92
CA PRO A 184 -1.38 3.12 0.87
C PRO A 184 -0.80 2.71 -0.49
N GLY A 185 0.18 3.44 -1.00
CA GLY A 185 0.82 3.27 -2.32
C GLY A 185 0.26 4.19 -3.42
N LEU A 186 0.91 4.24 -4.59
CA LEU A 186 0.58 5.21 -5.66
C LEU A 186 -0.54 4.79 -6.64
N ASN A 187 -1.37 3.80 -6.31
CA ASN A 187 -2.25 3.16 -7.32
C ASN A 187 -1.46 2.70 -8.57
N LEU A 188 -0.19 2.28 -8.39
CA LEU A 188 0.65 1.75 -9.45
C LEU A 188 0.83 0.25 -9.23
N GLY A 189 0.67 -0.55 -10.27
CA GLY A 189 0.76 -1.99 -10.23
C GLY A 189 1.82 -2.53 -11.18
N ILE A 190 2.57 -3.54 -10.76
CA ILE A 190 3.45 -4.33 -11.62
C ILE A 190 2.72 -5.64 -11.91
N ALA A 191 2.27 -5.78 -13.15
CA ALA A 191 1.62 -6.99 -13.62
C ALA A 191 2.60 -8.18 -13.67
N PRO A 192 2.11 -9.43 -13.61
CA PRO A 192 2.95 -10.61 -13.83
C PRO A 192 3.66 -10.52 -15.18
N GLY A 193 4.99 -10.59 -15.16
CA GLY A 193 5.83 -10.49 -16.36
C GLY A 193 6.05 -9.07 -16.90
N ALA A 194 5.46 -8.04 -16.29
CA ALA A 194 5.72 -6.65 -16.69
C ALA A 194 7.03 -6.13 -16.10
N THR A 195 7.72 -5.29 -16.88
CA THR A 195 8.97 -4.63 -16.49
C THR A 195 8.77 -3.20 -15.98
N ALA A 196 7.57 -2.64 -16.15
CA ALA A 196 7.23 -1.28 -15.75
C ALA A 196 5.92 -1.24 -14.94
N PRO A 197 5.77 -0.29 -14.00
CA PRO A 197 4.52 -0.06 -13.28
C PRO A 197 3.45 0.54 -14.21
N GLU A 198 2.20 0.13 -14.03
CA GLU A 198 1.02 0.64 -14.72
C GLU A 198 0.05 1.30 -13.74
N PRO A 199 -0.70 2.35 -14.15
CA PRO A 199 -1.76 2.91 -13.34
C PRO A 199 -2.91 1.92 -13.14
N LEU A 200 -3.40 1.88 -11.90
CA LEU A 200 -4.54 1.10 -11.44
C LEU A 200 -5.73 2.01 -11.15
N THR A 201 -6.90 1.61 -11.62
CA THR A 201 -8.17 2.17 -11.15
C THR A 201 -8.70 1.27 -10.03
N THR A 202 -8.70 1.77 -8.79
CA THR A 202 -9.14 1.04 -7.59
C THR A 202 -10.64 1.22 -7.36
N TYR A 203 -11.35 0.11 -7.13
CA TYR A 203 -12.79 0.04 -6.83
C TYR A 203 -13.08 -0.39 -5.38
N GLY A 204 -12.05 -0.83 -4.66
CA GLY A 204 -12.14 -1.25 -3.27
C GLY A 204 -10.74 -1.53 -2.73
N ALA A 205 -10.50 -1.23 -1.47
CA ALA A 205 -9.29 -1.67 -0.80
C ALA A 205 -9.57 -2.15 0.62
N VAL A 206 -8.81 -3.16 1.04
CA VAL A 206 -8.90 -3.76 2.37
C VAL A 206 -7.50 -3.91 2.93
N SER A 207 -7.26 -3.39 4.13
CA SER A 207 -6.07 -3.70 4.91
C SER A 207 -6.38 -4.79 5.92
N ILE A 208 -5.54 -5.80 6.00
CA ILE A 208 -5.56 -6.78 7.09
C ILE A 208 -4.30 -6.56 7.89
N SER A 209 -4.39 -6.42 9.21
CA SER A 209 -3.23 -6.45 10.12
C SER A 209 -3.42 -7.52 11.18
N ALA A 210 -2.33 -8.16 11.59
CA ALA A 210 -2.37 -9.21 12.60
C ALA A 210 -1.17 -9.17 13.55
N THR A 211 -1.41 -9.51 14.81
CA THR A 211 -0.40 -9.69 15.85
C THR A 211 -0.63 -10.96 16.66
N ASP A 212 0.43 -11.49 17.25
CA ASP A 212 0.32 -12.56 18.24
C ASP A 212 -0.21 -12.03 19.60
N ALA A 213 -0.34 -12.93 20.58
CA ALA A 213 -0.78 -12.58 21.93
C ALA A 213 0.17 -11.60 22.66
N ALA A 214 1.44 -11.53 22.26
CA ALA A 214 2.43 -10.59 22.82
C ALA A 214 2.46 -9.25 22.08
N GLY A 215 1.64 -9.08 21.03
CA GLY A 215 1.59 -7.87 20.21
C GLY A 215 2.66 -7.82 19.11
N ASN A 216 3.41 -8.91 18.88
CA ASN A 216 4.34 -8.97 17.77
C ASN A 216 3.59 -9.15 16.45
N PRO A 217 4.02 -8.52 15.35
CA PRO A 217 3.39 -8.70 14.05
C PRO A 217 3.51 -10.16 13.55
N VAL A 218 2.45 -10.66 12.92
CA VAL A 218 2.43 -11.99 12.28
C VAL A 218 1.91 -11.89 10.85
N ASP A 219 2.60 -12.53 9.92
CA ASP A 219 2.27 -12.50 8.51
C ASP A 219 1.18 -13.52 8.18
N LEU A 220 0.42 -13.27 7.11
CA LEU A 220 -0.45 -14.30 6.57
C LEU A 220 0.41 -15.46 6.04
N ASP A 221 0.02 -16.71 6.30
CA ASP A 221 0.59 -17.89 5.67
C ASP A 221 0.02 -18.02 4.27
N LEU A 222 0.95 -17.96 3.34
CA LEU A 222 0.75 -17.78 1.93
C LEU A 222 0.60 -19.15 1.26
N ALA A 223 0.82 -20.25 1.98
CA ALA A 223 0.45 -21.60 1.55
C ALA A 223 -1.05 -21.91 1.76
N GLN A 224 -1.73 -21.15 2.62
CA GLN A 224 -3.14 -21.36 2.90
C GLN A 224 -4.03 -20.51 2.00
N THR A 225 -5.27 -20.97 1.80
CA THR A 225 -6.29 -20.19 1.10
C THR A 225 -7.00 -19.24 2.07
N VAL A 226 -7.15 -17.98 1.68
CA VAL A 226 -7.93 -16.96 2.39
C VAL A 226 -9.07 -16.49 1.48
N MET A 227 -10.29 -16.40 2.02
CA MET A 227 -11.43 -15.83 1.32
C MET A 227 -11.68 -14.40 1.79
N ILE A 228 -11.79 -13.48 0.83
CA ILE A 228 -12.09 -12.07 1.07
C ILE A 228 -13.37 -11.73 0.34
N VAL A 229 -14.29 -11.06 1.04
CA VAL A 229 -15.56 -10.58 0.51
C VAL A 229 -15.59 -9.06 0.70
N VAL A 230 -15.68 -8.31 -0.39
CA VAL A 230 -15.69 -6.85 -0.37
C VAL A 230 -17.02 -6.36 -0.93
N PRO A 231 -17.88 -5.70 -0.13
CA PRO A 231 -19.09 -5.08 -0.63
C PRO A 231 -18.77 -3.83 -1.45
N MET A 232 -19.60 -3.56 -2.46
CA MET A 232 -19.47 -2.42 -3.35
C MET A 232 -20.61 -1.44 -3.15
N ALA A 233 -20.26 -0.15 -3.04
CA ALA A 233 -21.25 0.90 -3.16
C ALA A 233 -21.81 0.92 -4.60
N ALA A 234 -23.11 1.15 -4.75
CA ALA A 234 -23.77 1.14 -6.05
C ALA A 234 -23.18 2.16 -7.05
N ASN A 235 -22.65 3.27 -6.56
CA ASN A 235 -22.00 4.31 -7.37
C ASN A 235 -20.53 4.00 -7.71
N VAL A 236 -19.94 2.95 -7.15
CA VAL A 236 -18.53 2.57 -7.34
C VAL A 236 -18.40 1.21 -8.05
N ASP A 237 -19.42 0.35 -7.99
CA ASP A 237 -19.42 -0.95 -8.66
C ASP A 237 -19.20 -0.81 -10.18
N PRO A 238 -18.10 -1.39 -10.72
CA PRO A 238 -17.82 -1.28 -12.15
C PRO A 238 -18.69 -2.18 -13.03
N GLY A 239 -19.51 -3.06 -12.45
CA GLY A 239 -20.36 -3.99 -13.20
C GLY A 239 -19.58 -5.09 -13.94
N LEU A 240 -18.27 -5.22 -13.67
CA LEU A 240 -17.41 -6.19 -14.34
C LEU A 240 -17.51 -7.57 -13.67
N PRO A 241 -17.51 -8.68 -14.44
CA PRO A 241 -17.62 -10.02 -13.86
C PRO A 241 -16.43 -10.36 -12.96
N THR A 242 -15.25 -9.82 -13.26
CA THR A 242 -14.03 -10.02 -12.46
C THR A 242 -13.22 -8.73 -12.32
N LEU A 243 -12.45 -8.67 -11.24
CA LEU A 243 -11.46 -7.62 -10.97
C LEU A 243 -10.13 -8.27 -10.57
N GLY A 244 -9.01 -7.63 -10.90
CA GLY A 244 -7.70 -8.05 -10.39
C GLY A 244 -7.59 -7.74 -8.90
N VAL A 245 -7.00 -8.65 -8.15
CA VAL A 245 -6.63 -8.46 -6.74
C VAL A 245 -5.15 -8.14 -6.70
N TRP A 246 -4.82 -6.99 -6.11
CA TRP A 246 -3.45 -6.49 -6.06
C TRP A 246 -3.01 -6.33 -4.61
N LEU A 247 -1.74 -6.69 -4.35
CA LEU A 247 -1.10 -6.58 -3.05
C LEU A 247 -0.02 -5.50 -3.08
N LEU A 248 -0.10 -4.51 -2.18
CA LEU A 248 0.96 -3.52 -1.97
C LEU A 248 2.24 -4.16 -1.41
N ASP A 249 3.38 -3.89 -2.05
CA ASP A 249 4.71 -4.09 -1.48
C ASP A 249 5.17 -2.80 -0.76
N PRO A 250 5.28 -2.79 0.58
CA PRO A 250 5.65 -1.59 1.32
C PRO A 250 7.08 -1.12 1.08
N ASN A 251 7.95 -1.97 0.52
CA ASN A 251 9.35 -1.61 0.22
C ASN A 251 9.47 -0.79 -1.06
N THR A 252 8.59 -1.05 -2.02
CA THR A 252 8.60 -0.40 -3.33
C THR A 252 7.46 0.59 -3.48
N GLY A 253 6.41 0.49 -2.67
CA GLY A 253 5.19 1.28 -2.79
C GLY A 253 4.33 0.92 -4.01
N PHE A 254 4.69 -0.15 -4.72
CA PHE A 254 3.98 -0.67 -5.88
C PHE A 254 3.12 -1.88 -5.50
N ASN A 255 2.05 -2.08 -6.26
CA ASN A 255 1.17 -3.22 -6.07
C ASN A 255 1.57 -4.36 -7.02
N THR A 256 1.42 -5.60 -6.60
CA THR A 256 1.63 -6.79 -7.45
C THR A 256 0.30 -7.53 -7.58
N GLU A 257 -0.07 -7.96 -8.77
CA GLU A 257 -1.29 -8.75 -8.97
C GLU A 257 -1.10 -10.14 -8.36
N VAL A 258 -2.05 -10.56 -7.53
CA VAL A 258 -1.99 -11.81 -6.76
C VAL A 258 -3.15 -12.75 -7.02
N GLY A 259 -4.17 -12.31 -7.77
CA GLY A 259 -5.32 -13.13 -8.10
C GLY A 259 -6.43 -12.33 -8.75
N THR A 260 -7.60 -12.94 -8.82
CA THR A 260 -8.81 -12.32 -9.34
C THR A 260 -9.95 -12.46 -8.32
N ALA A 261 -10.83 -11.47 -8.32
CA ALA A 261 -12.08 -11.50 -7.56
C ALA A 261 -13.25 -11.61 -8.53
N THR A 262 -14.27 -12.37 -8.14
CA THR A 262 -15.49 -12.59 -8.93
C THR A 262 -16.64 -11.79 -8.34
N ARG A 263 -17.40 -11.11 -9.20
CA ARG A 263 -18.59 -10.34 -8.82
C ARG A 263 -19.75 -11.28 -8.50
N ASP A 264 -20.38 -11.06 -7.36
CA ASP A 264 -21.59 -11.76 -6.91
C ASP A 264 -22.70 -10.71 -6.74
N ALA A 265 -23.59 -10.69 -7.73
CA ALA A 265 -24.72 -9.77 -7.80
C ALA A 265 -26.01 -10.36 -7.19
N SER A 266 -25.95 -11.57 -6.65
CA SER A 266 -27.10 -12.22 -6.01
C SER A 266 -27.39 -11.66 -4.61
N VAL A 267 -26.46 -10.88 -4.07
CA VAL A 267 -26.53 -10.25 -2.74
C VAL A 267 -26.57 -8.72 -2.87
N THR A 268 -27.14 -8.06 -1.85
CA THR A 268 -27.21 -6.59 -1.75
C THR A 268 -26.56 -6.12 -0.44
N PRO A 269 -25.57 -5.22 -0.47
CA PRO A 269 -24.91 -4.68 -1.66
C PRO A 269 -24.19 -5.78 -2.46
N VAL A 270 -23.93 -5.52 -3.75
CA VAL A 270 -23.11 -6.40 -4.60
C VAL A 270 -21.76 -6.63 -3.93
N VAL A 271 -21.23 -7.84 -3.99
CA VAL A 271 -19.91 -8.16 -3.43
C VAL A 271 -18.95 -8.66 -4.50
N TYR A 272 -17.65 -8.45 -4.29
CA TYR A 272 -16.60 -9.17 -4.97
C TYR A 272 -15.95 -10.17 -4.02
N ARG A 273 -15.81 -11.42 -4.46
CA ARG A 273 -15.21 -12.52 -3.69
C ARG A 273 -13.87 -12.90 -4.29
N ALA A 274 -12.82 -12.87 -3.49
CA ALA A 274 -11.48 -13.33 -3.86
C ALA A 274 -11.10 -14.54 -3.03
N GLN A 275 -10.56 -15.57 -3.68
CA GLN A 275 -9.85 -16.66 -3.03
C GLN A 275 -8.37 -16.50 -3.35
N LEU A 276 -7.56 -16.37 -2.31
CA LEU A 276 -6.14 -16.09 -2.46
C LEU A 276 -5.33 -17.24 -1.90
N THR A 277 -4.42 -17.75 -2.71
CA THR A 277 -3.48 -18.83 -2.38
C THR A 277 -2.11 -18.42 -2.94
N GLY A 278 -1.02 -18.83 -2.30
CA GLY A 278 0.34 -18.64 -2.83
C GLY A 278 0.91 -17.23 -2.68
N LEU A 279 0.36 -16.39 -1.79
CA LEU A 279 0.66 -14.96 -1.63
C LEU A 279 2.10 -14.62 -1.16
N ARG A 280 3.20 -15.25 -1.59
CA ARG A 280 4.54 -14.96 -1.02
C ARG A 280 4.92 -13.47 -1.07
N SER A 281 5.23 -12.88 0.08
CA SER A 281 6.23 -11.81 0.11
C SER A 281 7.51 -12.48 -0.41
N ARG A 282 7.91 -12.16 -1.64
CA ARG A 282 8.97 -12.89 -2.34
C ARG A 282 10.28 -12.78 -1.57
N GLY A 283 10.68 -13.85 -0.86
CA GLY A 283 12.07 -14.16 -0.49
C GLY A 283 12.92 -12.99 0.01
N ARG A 284 12.38 -12.11 0.86
CA ARG A 284 13.10 -10.95 1.37
C ARG A 284 13.31 -11.06 2.88
N PRO A 285 14.47 -10.63 3.39
CA PRO A 285 14.82 -10.74 4.80
C PRO A 285 13.75 -10.10 5.68
N PRO A 286 13.61 -10.55 6.94
CA PRO A 286 12.67 -9.96 7.89
C PRO A 286 12.88 -8.44 7.90
N LEU A 287 11.80 -7.71 7.62
CA LEU A 287 11.84 -6.26 7.58
C LEU A 287 12.23 -5.74 8.97
N PRO A 288 13.11 -4.74 9.08
CA PRO A 288 13.32 -4.03 10.35
C PRO A 288 12.09 -3.22 10.79
N PHE A 289 11.03 -3.19 9.98
CA PHE A 289 9.80 -2.44 10.23
C PHE A 289 8.60 -3.39 10.31
N GLN A 290 8.13 -3.51 11.55
CA GLN A 290 7.24 -4.51 12.13
C GLN A 290 5.75 -4.29 11.80
N TYR A 291 5.34 -4.46 10.56
CA TYR A 291 3.90 -4.54 10.29
C TYR A 291 3.60 -5.61 9.25
N SER A 292 2.88 -6.63 9.71
CA SER A 292 2.24 -7.62 8.88
C SER A 292 0.90 -7.07 8.44
N TRP A 293 0.89 -6.38 7.30
CA TRP A 293 -0.35 -5.90 6.73
C TRP A 293 -0.40 -6.06 5.23
N VAL A 294 -1.59 -6.42 4.76
CA VAL A 294 -1.82 -6.83 3.39
C VAL A 294 -2.92 -5.91 2.88
N THR A 295 -2.52 -4.92 2.07
CA THR A 295 -3.49 -4.05 1.39
C THR A 295 -3.88 -4.70 0.08
N PHE A 296 -5.11 -5.19 0.02
CA PHE A 296 -5.73 -5.65 -1.19
C PHE A 296 -6.35 -4.48 -1.92
N ARG A 297 -6.22 -4.48 -3.25
CA ARG A 297 -6.97 -3.57 -4.11
C ARG A 297 -7.71 -4.38 -5.14
N LEU A 298 -8.98 -4.04 -5.33
CA LEU A 298 -9.76 -4.48 -6.46
C LEU A 298 -9.57 -3.45 -7.55
N ALA A 299 -8.79 -3.78 -8.58
CA ALA A 299 -8.42 -2.80 -9.57
C ALA A 299 -8.37 -3.37 -10.99
N LYS A 300 -8.64 -2.48 -11.95
CA LYS A 300 -8.44 -2.70 -13.38
C LYS A 300 -7.18 -1.98 -13.84
N ARG A 301 -6.41 -2.61 -14.73
CA ARG A 301 -5.30 -1.98 -15.43
C ARG A 301 -5.83 -0.90 -16.37
N THR A 302 -5.30 0.30 -16.28
CA THR A 302 -5.63 1.37 -17.22
C THR A 302 -4.59 1.33 -18.32
N ARG A 303 -4.96 0.87 -19.52
CA ARG A 303 -4.07 1.05 -20.68
C ARG A 303 -3.85 2.56 -20.84
N PRO A 304 -2.61 3.04 -21.03
CA PRO A 304 -2.40 4.41 -21.43
C PRO A 304 -3.15 4.61 -22.75
N THR A 305 -4.21 5.42 -22.73
CA THR A 305 -4.79 5.94 -23.97
C THR A 305 -3.69 6.75 -24.63
N ALA A 306 -3.23 6.30 -25.79
CA ALA A 306 -2.36 7.08 -26.65
C ALA A 306 -3.13 8.32 -27.10
N HIS A 307 -3.03 9.40 -26.34
CA HIS A 307 -3.37 10.73 -26.83
C HIS A 307 -2.17 11.25 -27.61
N TRP A 308 -2.09 10.87 -28.89
CA TRP A 308 -1.46 11.71 -29.89
C TRP A 308 -2.55 12.62 -30.46
N GLN A 309 -2.48 13.90 -30.15
CA GLN A 309 -2.91 14.99 -31.03
C GLN A 309 -1.81 16.03 -31.01
#